data_AF-A0A971SU95-F1
#
_entry.id   AF-A0A971SU95-F1
#
_cell.length_a   1.000
_cell.length_b   1.000
_cell.length_c   1.000
_cell.angle_alpha   90.00
_cell.angle_beta   90.00
_cell.angle_gamma   90.00
#
_symmetry.space_group_name_H-M   'P 1'
#
loop_
_entity.id
_entity.type
_entity.pdbx_description
1 polymer ?
#
loop_
_entity_poly.entity_id
_entity_poly.type
_entity_poly.pdbx_seq_one_letter_code
_entity_poly.pdbx_strand_id
1 'polypeptide(L)'
;MNRPNDLTVDHIFGDIDFPKKGAAFAIKRLRGVHHWSAKSPAIPRPDDSVTLTITISSDLPVQAVRVAFTTNEWQTTQTLECVETSQDWSTLLWGWIRTWQVTLPPQPENIMLRYQVWAELTSGAQKAKPDRIYADNQAARPRQAANLPFGTAQISCLIGQKTRVFTRSSWIDLTPVVINPGRRPPV
;
A
#
# COMPACT_ATOMS: atom_id res chain seq x y z
N MET A 1 -33.74 27.53 7.58
CA MET A 1 -32.67 28.42 7.09
C MET A 1 -31.91 27.69 5.98
N ASN A 2 -32.21 27.99 4.71
CA ASN A 2 -31.35 27.56 3.59
C ASN A 2 -30.18 28.55 3.53
N ARG A 3 -28.95 28.07 3.69
CA ARG A 3 -27.78 28.91 3.37
C ARG A 3 -27.67 28.97 1.84
N PRO A 4 -27.50 30.15 1.24
CA PRO A 4 -27.20 30.25 -0.19
C PRO A 4 -25.93 29.43 -0.46
N ASN A 5 -25.92 28.71 -1.59
CA ASN A 5 -24.69 28.11 -2.09
C ASN A 5 -23.73 29.27 -2.39
N ASP A 6 -22.69 29.41 -1.57
CA ASP A 6 -21.68 30.45 -1.74
C ASP A 6 -20.79 30.03 -2.92
N LEU A 7 -21.10 30.57 -4.10
CA LEU A 7 -20.43 30.29 -5.36
C LEU A 7 -18.94 30.70 -5.36
N THR A 8 -18.46 31.37 -4.31
CA THR A 8 -17.05 31.75 -4.16
C THR A 8 -16.21 30.72 -3.41
N VAL A 9 -16.84 29.73 -2.78
CA VAL A 9 -16.10 28.67 -2.09
C VAL A 9 -15.54 27.71 -3.12
N ASP A 10 -14.20 27.59 -3.11
CA ASP A 10 -13.49 26.65 -3.95
C ASP A 10 -13.67 25.22 -3.42
N HIS A 11 -14.28 24.37 -4.25
CA HIS A 11 -14.58 22.98 -3.95
C HIS A 11 -13.58 22.00 -4.58
N ILE A 12 -12.48 22.47 -5.20
CA ILE A 12 -11.53 21.61 -5.94
C ILE A 12 -10.89 20.50 -5.09
N PHE A 13 -10.84 20.68 -3.76
CA PHE A 13 -10.30 19.68 -2.82
C PHE A 13 -11.39 18.87 -2.10
N GLY A 14 -12.63 18.90 -2.60
CA GLY A 14 -13.73 18.13 -2.02
C GLY A 14 -14.09 18.57 -0.61
N ASP A 15 -13.95 19.87 -0.32
CA ASP A 15 -14.30 20.48 0.96
C ASP A 15 -13.51 19.97 2.17
N ILE A 16 -12.30 19.46 1.95
CA ILE A 16 -11.46 18.94 3.04
C ILE A 16 -11.07 20.04 4.04
N ASP A 17 -11.05 21.30 3.59
CA ASP A 17 -10.76 22.48 4.41
C ASP A 17 -11.88 22.77 5.43
N PHE A 18 -13.08 22.23 5.22
CA PHE A 18 -14.14 22.34 6.21
C PHE A 18 -13.85 21.41 7.39
N PRO A 19 -13.78 21.93 8.64
CA PRO A 19 -13.31 21.15 9.80
C PRO A 19 -14.04 19.82 10.00
N LYS A 20 -15.35 19.76 9.74
CA LYS A 20 -16.13 18.52 9.86
C LYS A 20 -15.71 17.45 8.87
N LYS A 21 -15.35 17.83 7.64
CA LYS A 21 -14.92 16.91 6.58
C LYS A 21 -13.43 16.57 6.73
N GLY A 22 -12.59 17.58 6.98
CA GLY A 22 -11.15 17.41 7.23
C GLY A 22 -10.85 16.52 8.43
N ALA A 23 -11.50 16.75 9.57
CA ALA A 23 -11.28 15.91 10.77
C ALA A 23 -11.72 14.46 10.55
N ALA A 24 -12.88 14.24 9.93
CA ALA A 24 -13.36 12.90 9.62
C ALA A 24 -12.42 12.17 8.64
N PHE A 25 -11.92 12.88 7.63
CA PHE A 25 -10.92 12.36 6.70
C PHE A 25 -9.60 12.01 7.41
N ALA A 26 -9.08 12.91 8.26
CA ALA A 26 -7.85 12.70 8.99
C ALA A 26 -7.94 11.49 9.94
N ILE A 27 -9.05 11.37 10.69
CA ILE A 27 -9.33 10.20 11.53
C ILE A 27 -9.35 8.92 10.71
N LYS A 28 -10.05 8.92 9.56
CA LYS A 28 -10.11 7.75 8.67
C LYS A 28 -8.73 7.37 8.11
N ARG A 29 -7.87 8.35 7.86
CA ARG A 29 -6.51 8.13 7.33
C ARG A 29 -5.52 7.66 8.40
N LEU A 30 -5.76 7.95 9.68
CA LEU A 30 -4.90 7.49 10.77
C LEU A 30 -5.36 6.14 11.35
N ARG A 31 -6.66 5.84 11.28
CA ARG A 31 -7.25 4.64 11.90
C ARG A 31 -7.10 3.41 11.01
N GLY A 32 -6.62 2.31 11.57
CA GLY A 32 -6.43 1.03 10.90
C GLY A 32 -4.94 0.69 10.76
N VAL A 33 -4.67 -0.29 9.90
CA VAL A 33 -3.32 -0.69 9.50
C VAL A 33 -2.98 0.00 8.20
N HIS A 34 -1.95 0.84 8.17
CA HIS A 34 -1.57 1.57 6.97
C HIS A 34 -0.09 1.48 6.69
N HIS A 35 0.27 1.31 5.44
CA HIS A 35 1.66 1.34 4.98
C HIS A 35 1.89 2.53 4.03
N TRP A 36 0.86 3.06 3.38
CA TRP A 36 0.92 4.28 2.55
C TRP A 36 1.97 4.29 1.44
N SER A 37 2.45 3.13 1.01
CA SER A 37 3.63 3.03 0.12
C SER A 37 4.89 3.70 0.70
N ALA A 38 4.95 3.87 2.03
CA ALA A 38 6.05 4.52 2.74
C ALA A 38 7.26 3.59 2.80
N LYS A 39 8.19 3.81 1.86
CA LYS A 39 9.44 3.05 1.74
C LYS A 39 10.64 3.96 1.66
N SER A 40 11.77 3.49 2.18
CA SER A 40 13.07 4.14 2.10
C SER A 40 14.12 3.13 1.63
N PRO A 41 14.91 3.42 0.59
CA PRO A 41 14.82 4.60 -0.28
C PRO A 41 13.55 4.59 -1.17
N ALA A 42 13.04 5.77 -1.52
CA ALA A 42 11.84 5.90 -2.36
C ALA A 42 12.03 5.28 -3.76
N ILE A 43 13.26 5.35 -4.29
CA ILE A 43 13.68 4.73 -5.54
C ILE A 43 14.90 3.85 -5.20
N PRO A 44 14.71 2.56 -4.93
CA PRO A 44 15.82 1.66 -4.65
C PRO A 44 16.63 1.38 -5.91
N ARG A 45 17.95 1.39 -5.76
CA ARG A 45 18.88 0.92 -6.79
C ARG A 45 19.09 -0.58 -6.65
N PRO A 46 19.66 -1.24 -7.66
CA PRO A 46 20.14 -2.61 -7.52
C PRO A 46 20.98 -2.74 -6.25
N ASP A 47 20.72 -3.82 -5.50
CA ASP A 47 21.41 -4.17 -4.27
C ASP A 47 21.20 -3.22 -3.08
N ASP A 48 20.33 -2.21 -3.18
CA ASP A 48 19.90 -1.43 -2.01
C ASP A 48 18.89 -2.24 -1.19
N SER A 49 19.03 -2.20 0.14
CA SER A 49 17.99 -2.66 1.05
C SER A 49 16.82 -1.67 1.09
N VAL A 50 15.60 -2.18 1.29
CA VAL A 50 14.39 -1.35 1.32
C VAL A 50 13.70 -1.50 2.66
N THR A 51 13.58 -0.41 3.40
CA THR A 51 12.82 -0.35 4.65
C THR A 51 11.40 0.09 4.36
N LEU A 52 10.43 -0.71 4.81
CA LEU A 52 9.00 -0.40 4.79
C LEU A 52 8.58 0.15 6.15
N THR A 53 7.75 1.18 6.16
CA THR A 53 7.17 1.75 7.39
C THR A 53 5.67 1.53 7.41
N ILE A 54 5.17 0.96 8.51
CA ILE A 54 3.77 0.67 8.74
C ILE A 54 3.32 1.40 9.99
N THR A 55 2.17 2.07 9.91
CA THR A 55 1.52 2.75 11.03
C THR A 55 0.23 2.05 11.40
N ILE A 56 0.03 1.79 12.68
CA ILE A 56 -1.14 1.10 13.20
C ILE A 56 -1.71 1.88 14.38
N SER A 57 -3.01 2.18 14.34
CA SER A 57 -3.69 2.80 15.46
C SER A 57 -3.99 1.80 16.60
N SER A 58 -4.00 2.30 17.84
CA SER A 58 -4.16 1.50 19.06
C SER A 58 -5.57 0.97 19.30
N ASP A 59 -6.55 1.31 18.46
CA ASP A 59 -7.90 0.72 18.49
C ASP A 59 -7.93 -0.72 17.97
N LEU A 60 -6.82 -1.19 17.39
CA LEU A 60 -6.63 -2.57 16.97
C LEU A 60 -5.71 -3.31 17.95
N PRO A 61 -6.15 -4.47 18.50
CA PRO A 61 -5.35 -5.31 19.38
C PRO A 61 -4.35 -6.14 18.55
N VAL A 62 -3.41 -5.46 17.91
CA VAL A 62 -2.36 -6.08 17.08
C VAL A 62 -1.29 -6.68 17.97
N GLN A 63 -1.01 -7.96 17.74
CA GLN A 63 0.04 -8.73 18.39
C GLN A 63 1.34 -8.71 17.57
N ALA A 64 1.24 -8.87 16.26
CA ALA A 64 2.39 -8.92 15.36
C ALA A 64 2.05 -8.33 14.00
N VAL A 65 3.06 -7.81 13.29
CA VAL A 65 2.95 -7.31 11.93
C VAL A 65 3.90 -8.08 11.05
N ARG A 66 3.40 -8.57 9.92
CA ARG A 66 4.16 -9.42 9.00
C ARG A 66 4.09 -8.90 7.58
N VAL A 67 5.17 -9.11 6.85
CA VAL A 67 5.29 -8.80 5.43
C VAL A 67 5.67 -10.04 4.66
N ALA A 68 4.83 -10.44 3.73
CA ALA A 68 5.19 -11.43 2.70
C ALA A 68 5.71 -10.70 1.47
N PHE A 69 6.78 -11.20 0.87
CA PHE A 69 7.25 -10.71 -0.42
C PHE A 69 7.59 -11.85 -1.38
N THR A 70 7.57 -11.53 -2.67
CA THR A 70 7.80 -12.46 -3.77
C THR A 70 8.48 -11.73 -4.94
N THR A 71 9.32 -12.46 -5.68
CA THR A 71 9.97 -12.01 -6.91
C THR A 71 9.44 -12.73 -8.16
N ASN A 72 8.57 -13.75 -7.97
CA ASN A 72 8.10 -14.65 -9.01
C ASN A 72 6.57 -14.82 -8.97
N GLU A 73 5.82 -13.71 -8.97
CA GLU A 73 4.34 -13.74 -9.06
C GLU A 73 3.67 -14.61 -7.99
N TRP A 74 4.14 -14.54 -6.73
CA TRP A 74 3.60 -15.28 -5.58
C TRP A 74 3.83 -16.80 -5.59
N GLN A 75 4.63 -17.33 -6.52
CA GLN A 75 5.00 -18.74 -6.53
C GLN A 75 5.91 -19.11 -5.35
N THR A 76 6.84 -18.22 -5.01
CA THR A 76 7.69 -18.33 -3.82
C THR A 76 7.46 -17.10 -2.96
N THR A 77 7.09 -17.35 -1.71
CA THR A 77 6.78 -16.29 -0.76
C THR A 77 7.71 -16.40 0.44
N GLN A 78 8.39 -15.30 0.75
CA GLN A 78 9.18 -15.16 1.97
C GLN A 78 8.42 -14.25 2.93
N THR A 79 8.37 -14.61 4.21
CA THR A 79 7.69 -13.81 5.24
C THR A 79 8.71 -13.25 6.22
N LEU A 80 8.61 -11.96 6.49
CA LEU A 80 9.40 -11.25 7.48
C LEU A 80 8.48 -10.69 8.56
N GLU A 81 9.00 -10.69 9.78
CA GLU A 81 8.36 -10.05 10.93
C GLU A 81 8.83 -8.60 11.03
N CYS A 82 7.89 -7.69 11.29
CA CYS A 82 8.21 -6.29 11.51
C CYS A 82 8.54 -6.05 12.98
N VAL A 83 9.37 -5.04 13.22
CA VAL A 83 9.74 -4.59 14.56
C VAL A 83 9.02 -3.28 14.87
N GLU A 84 8.43 -3.16 16.06
CA GLU A 84 7.88 -1.90 16.54
C GLU A 84 9.03 -0.93 16.87
N THR A 85 8.97 0.28 16.31
CA THR A 85 10.07 1.26 16.35
C THR A 85 9.71 2.53 17.12
N SER A 86 8.46 2.97 17.06
CA SER A 86 7.98 4.13 17.83
C SER A 86 6.50 4.01 18.18
N GLN A 87 6.08 4.80 19.17
CA GLN A 87 4.69 4.99 19.49
C GLN A 87 4.43 6.48 19.78
N ASP A 88 3.50 7.07 19.02
CA ASP A 88 3.21 8.50 19.04
C ASP A 88 1.75 8.77 19.40
N TRP A 89 1.50 9.76 20.26
CA TRP A 89 0.13 10.12 20.65
C TRP A 89 -0.56 10.92 19.53
N SER A 90 -1.77 10.49 19.14
CA SER A 90 -2.62 11.23 18.21
C SER A 90 -3.80 11.83 18.95
N THR A 91 -3.78 13.16 19.11
CA THR A 91 -4.91 13.91 19.67
C THR A 91 -6.19 13.72 18.85
N LEU A 92 -6.08 13.54 17.52
CA LEU A 92 -7.24 13.33 16.65
C LEU A 92 -7.92 11.97 16.86
N LEU A 93 -7.13 10.91 17.09
CA LEU A 93 -7.67 9.59 17.39
C LEU A 93 -7.95 9.39 18.89
N TRP A 94 -7.47 10.31 19.73
CA TRP A 94 -7.40 10.15 21.18
C TRP A 94 -6.80 8.80 21.58
N GLY A 95 -5.69 8.46 20.94
CA GLY A 95 -5.07 7.16 21.05
C GLY A 95 -3.66 7.16 20.48
N TRP A 96 -3.00 6.02 20.62
CA TRP A 96 -1.63 5.85 20.18
C TRP A 96 -1.56 5.37 18.74
N ILE A 97 -0.57 5.84 18.01
CA ILE A 97 -0.17 5.33 16.71
C ILE A 97 1.17 4.63 16.90
N ARG A 98 1.22 3.33 16.61
CA ARG A 98 2.43 2.53 16.66
C ARG A 98 3.05 2.44 15.28
N THR A 99 4.35 2.66 15.21
CA THR A 99 5.13 2.59 13.98
C THR A 99 5.95 1.31 13.96
N TRP A 100 5.79 0.53 12.90
CA TRP A 100 6.46 -0.74 12.66
C TRP A 100 7.35 -0.62 11.43
N GLN A 101 8.51 -1.25 11.46
CA GLN A 101 9.43 -1.26 10.34
C GLN A 101 9.91 -2.68 10.01
N VAL A 102 10.16 -2.90 8.73
CA VAL A 102 10.82 -4.12 8.24
C VAL A 102 11.75 -3.75 7.10
N THR A 103 12.92 -4.40 7.06
CA THR A 103 13.89 -4.21 5.99
C THR A 103 13.86 -5.43 5.08
N LEU A 104 13.50 -5.21 3.82
CA LEU A 104 13.55 -6.21 2.77
C LEU A 104 15.01 -6.39 2.32
N PRO A 105 15.42 -7.65 2.05
CA PRO A 105 16.77 -7.91 1.59
C PRO A 105 17.02 -7.27 0.22
N PRO A 106 18.27 -6.85 -0.05
CA PRO A 106 18.64 -6.28 -1.33
C PRO A 106 18.34 -7.25 -2.47
N GLN A 107 17.86 -6.70 -3.58
CA GLN A 107 17.48 -7.47 -4.76
C GLN A 107 18.35 -7.06 -5.96
N PRO A 108 18.68 -8.02 -6.84
CA PRO A 108 19.49 -7.73 -8.01
C PRO A 108 18.71 -6.89 -9.03
N GLU A 109 19.44 -6.38 -10.02
CA GLU A 109 18.89 -5.55 -11.09
C GLU A 109 17.77 -6.28 -11.87
N ASN A 110 16.77 -5.50 -12.30
CA ASN A 110 15.68 -5.94 -13.17
C ASN A 110 14.74 -7.01 -12.58
N ILE A 111 14.71 -7.12 -11.24
CA ILE A 111 13.72 -7.93 -10.52
C ILE A 111 12.56 -7.06 -10.05
N MET A 112 11.34 -7.56 -10.28
CA MET A 112 10.11 -6.96 -9.76
C MET A 112 9.77 -7.57 -8.40
N LEU A 113 9.97 -6.78 -7.34
CA LEU A 113 9.59 -7.16 -5.99
C LEU A 113 8.12 -6.80 -5.73
N ARG A 114 7.35 -7.76 -5.25
CA ARG A 114 5.98 -7.56 -4.77
C ARG A 114 5.89 -7.94 -3.31
N TYR A 115 5.08 -7.24 -2.54
CA TYR A 115 4.85 -7.57 -1.15
C TYR A 115 3.41 -7.37 -0.71
N GLN A 116 3.10 -7.91 0.46
CA GLN A 116 1.83 -7.84 1.15
C GLN A 116 2.12 -7.64 2.61
N VAL A 117 1.43 -6.68 3.23
CA VAL A 117 1.57 -6.37 4.64
C VAL A 117 0.25 -6.64 5.35
N TRP A 118 0.30 -7.33 6.48
CA TRP A 118 -0.86 -7.54 7.35
C TRP A 118 -0.47 -7.49 8.83
N ALA A 119 -1.45 -7.13 9.65
CA ALA A 119 -1.38 -7.22 11.10
C ALA A 119 -2.15 -8.47 11.56
N GLU A 120 -1.58 -9.16 12.54
CA GLU A 120 -2.21 -10.28 13.25
C GLU A 120 -2.82 -9.74 14.55
N LEU A 121 -4.12 -9.97 14.74
CA LEU A 121 -4.85 -9.55 15.94
C LEU A 121 -4.77 -10.64 17.01
N THR A 122 -4.81 -10.24 18.28
CA THR A 122 -4.93 -11.19 19.39
C THR A 122 -6.25 -11.97 19.27
N SER A 123 -6.14 -13.29 19.09
CA SER A 123 -7.28 -14.19 19.04
C SER A 123 -8.09 -14.08 20.34
N GLY A 124 -9.35 -13.64 20.22
CA GLY A 124 -10.25 -13.44 21.36
C GLY A 124 -10.67 -11.99 21.62
N ALA A 125 -10.07 -11.00 20.94
CA ALA A 125 -10.34 -9.60 21.22
C ALA A 125 -11.72 -9.09 20.72
N GLN A 126 -12.41 -9.83 19.84
CA GLN A 126 -13.83 -9.65 19.48
C GLN A 126 -14.22 -10.74 18.47
N LYS A 127 -15.24 -11.56 18.77
CA LYS A 127 -15.75 -12.64 17.87
C LYS A 127 -16.14 -12.19 16.45
N ALA A 128 -16.21 -10.87 16.19
CA ALA A 128 -16.60 -10.28 14.93
C ALA A 128 -15.42 -9.80 14.06
N LYS A 129 -14.20 -9.72 14.58
CA LYS A 129 -13.03 -9.24 13.80
C LYS A 129 -12.19 -10.41 13.30
N PRO A 130 -11.67 -10.34 12.06
CA PRO A 130 -10.82 -11.37 11.49
C PRO A 130 -9.48 -11.43 12.24
N ASP A 131 -8.88 -12.62 12.35
CA ASP A 131 -7.57 -12.80 13.00
C ASP A 131 -6.43 -12.03 12.31
N ARG A 132 -6.65 -11.59 11.07
CA ARG A 132 -5.69 -10.84 10.26
C ARG A 132 -6.36 -9.68 9.52
N ILE A 133 -5.67 -8.55 9.45
CA ILE A 133 -6.09 -7.34 8.74
C ILE A 133 -4.98 -6.91 7.79
N TYR A 134 -5.27 -6.79 6.50
CA TYR A 134 -4.32 -6.29 5.50
C TYR A 134 -4.22 -4.76 5.54
N ALA A 135 -3.00 -4.27 5.29
CA ALA A 135 -2.74 -2.83 5.27
C ALA A 135 -3.52 -2.11 4.16
N ASP A 136 -3.84 -0.85 4.41
CA ASP A 136 -4.52 0.13 3.54
C ASP A 136 -6.00 -0.18 3.24
N ASN A 137 -6.34 -1.41 2.84
CA ASN A 137 -7.72 -1.80 2.52
C ASN A 137 -8.50 -2.42 3.70
N GLN A 138 -7.82 -2.69 4.82
CA GLN A 138 -8.40 -3.31 6.02
C GLN A 138 -9.10 -4.65 5.76
N ALA A 139 -8.77 -5.34 4.66
CA ALA A 139 -9.43 -6.57 4.26
C ALA A 139 -9.02 -7.74 5.19
N ALA A 140 -9.92 -8.71 5.36
CA ALA A 140 -9.67 -9.92 6.13
C ALA A 140 -8.93 -11.02 5.34
N ARG A 141 -9.00 -10.96 4.00
CA ARG A 141 -8.52 -12.03 3.11
C ARG A 141 -7.63 -11.48 1.99
N PRO A 142 -6.56 -12.20 1.62
CA PRO A 142 -5.64 -11.76 0.57
C PRO A 142 -6.32 -11.62 -0.80
N ARG A 143 -7.27 -12.49 -1.16
CA ARG A 143 -7.99 -12.40 -2.46
C ARG A 143 -8.90 -11.16 -2.56
N GLN A 144 -9.45 -10.71 -1.44
CA GLN A 144 -10.23 -9.47 -1.38
C GLN A 144 -9.32 -8.24 -1.38
N ALA A 145 -8.11 -8.37 -0.82
CA ALA A 145 -7.06 -7.38 -0.95
C ALA A 145 -6.47 -7.32 -2.38
N ALA A 146 -6.47 -8.43 -3.12
CA ALA A 146 -5.92 -8.58 -4.46
C ALA A 146 -6.78 -7.95 -5.58
N ASN A 147 -8.10 -7.88 -5.39
CA ASN A 147 -9.06 -7.57 -6.45
C ASN A 147 -9.45 -6.09 -6.57
N LEU A 148 -8.75 -5.18 -5.89
CA LEU A 148 -8.97 -3.75 -6.10
C LEU A 148 -8.09 -3.26 -7.26
N PRO A 149 -8.62 -2.46 -8.21
CA PRO A 149 -7.82 -1.85 -9.29
C PRO A 149 -6.69 -0.96 -8.74
N PHE A 150 -6.76 -0.62 -7.44
CA PHE A 150 -5.73 0.02 -6.64
C PHE A 150 -5.79 -0.58 -5.21
N GLY A 151 -4.76 -1.30 -4.76
CA GLY A 151 -4.59 -1.53 -3.32
C GLY A 151 -4.78 -2.96 -2.78
N THR A 152 -4.11 -3.94 -3.38
CA THR A 152 -3.14 -4.66 -2.54
C THR A 152 -1.90 -3.78 -2.50
N ALA A 153 -1.16 -3.79 -1.40
CA ALA A 153 0.19 -3.25 -1.36
C ALA A 153 1.18 -4.03 -2.26
N GLN A 154 0.73 -4.55 -3.40
CA GLN A 154 1.55 -5.02 -4.51
C GLN A 154 2.23 -3.82 -5.16
N ILE A 155 3.11 -3.19 -4.40
CA ILE A 155 3.98 -2.13 -4.87
C ILE A 155 5.08 -2.88 -5.62
N SER A 156 4.90 -2.92 -6.93
CA SER A 156 5.91 -3.44 -7.83
C SER A 156 7.03 -2.42 -7.86
N CYS A 157 8.14 -2.73 -7.19
CA CYS A 157 9.33 -1.91 -7.28
C CYS A 157 10.25 -2.51 -8.34
N LEU A 158 10.39 -1.82 -9.46
CA LEU A 158 11.30 -2.22 -10.53
C LEU A 158 12.66 -1.59 -10.23
N ILE A 159 13.64 -2.43 -9.96
CA ILE A 159 14.97 -2.04 -9.52
C ILE A 159 15.84 -1.88 -10.77
N GLY A 160 16.36 -0.67 -11.03
CA GLY A 160 17.43 -0.47 -12.03
C GLY A 160 17.16 0.43 -13.24
N GLN A 161 16.01 1.08 -13.43
CA GLN A 161 15.90 2.02 -14.56
C GLN A 161 16.38 3.43 -14.21
N LYS A 162 17.55 3.82 -14.73
CA LYS A 162 17.92 5.23 -14.92
C LYS A 162 16.81 5.92 -15.72
N THR A 163 16.08 6.82 -15.08
CA THR A 163 15.17 7.80 -15.70
C THR A 163 14.06 7.22 -16.59
N ARG A 164 12.85 7.17 -16.03
CA ARG A 164 11.69 7.96 -16.51
C ARG A 164 10.58 7.85 -15.48
N VAL A 165 10.26 8.98 -14.85
CA VAL A 165 9.02 9.14 -14.08
C VAL A 165 7.85 8.93 -15.06
N PHE A 166 7.15 7.81 -14.94
CA PHE A 166 5.83 7.62 -15.53
C PHE A 166 4.80 7.63 -14.39
N THR A 167 4.45 8.82 -13.94
CA THR A 167 3.11 9.04 -13.39
C THR A 167 2.14 9.04 -14.57
N ARG A 168 1.55 7.88 -14.86
CA ARG A 168 0.29 7.62 -15.59
C ARG A 168 0.45 6.29 -16.34
N SER A 169 -0.35 5.31 -15.96
CA SER A 169 -0.53 4.11 -16.79
C SER A 169 -2.01 3.78 -16.85
N SER A 170 -2.70 4.47 -17.75
CA SER A 170 -3.70 3.84 -18.60
C SER A 170 -3.05 2.65 -19.32
N TRP A 171 -3.77 1.54 -19.37
CA TRP A 171 -3.44 0.31 -20.07
C TRP A 171 -2.92 0.55 -21.49
N ILE A 172 -1.76 -0.01 -21.81
CA ILE A 172 -1.38 -0.36 -23.18
C ILE A 172 -0.86 -1.78 -23.10
N ASP A 173 -1.69 -2.73 -23.54
CA ASP A 173 -1.29 -4.09 -23.84
C ASP A 173 -0.25 -4.04 -24.96
N LEU A 174 0.97 -4.49 -24.66
CA LEU A 174 1.94 -4.86 -25.68
C LEU A 174 2.03 -6.39 -25.68
N THR A 175 1.06 -7.02 -26.35
CA THR A 175 1.26 -8.38 -26.85
C THR A 175 2.36 -8.32 -27.92
N PRO A 176 3.42 -9.13 -27.81
CA PRO A 176 4.39 -9.23 -28.89
C PRO A 176 3.73 -9.92 -30.09
N VAL A 177 3.53 -9.17 -31.17
CA VAL A 177 3.24 -9.72 -32.49
C VAL A 177 4.48 -10.52 -32.93
N VAL A 178 4.34 -11.85 -32.95
CA VAL A 178 5.32 -12.75 -33.57
C VAL A 178 5.25 -12.52 -35.08
N ILE A 179 6.25 -11.82 -35.63
CA ILE A 179 6.38 -11.60 -37.06
C ILE A 179 6.96 -12.88 -37.68
N ASN A 180 6.11 -13.66 -38.34
CA ASN A 180 6.50 -14.87 -39.06
C ASN A 180 7.12 -14.49 -40.43
N PRO A 181 8.40 -14.81 -40.73
CA PRO A 181 9.12 -14.27 -41.89
C PRO A 181 8.77 -14.94 -43.24
N GLY A 182 7.57 -15.49 -43.41
CA GLY A 182 7.31 -16.53 -44.42
C GLY A 182 6.26 -16.29 -45.52
N ARG A 183 5.67 -15.10 -45.70
CA ARG A 183 4.69 -14.90 -46.80
C ARG A 183 4.87 -13.56 -47.52
N ARG A 184 5.24 -13.62 -48.81
CA ARG A 184 5.10 -12.50 -49.75
C ARG A 184 3.62 -12.35 -50.14
N PRO A 185 3.10 -11.12 -50.30
CA PRO A 185 1.76 -10.90 -50.81
C PRO A 185 1.69 -11.13 -52.34
N PRO A 186 0.53 -11.55 -52.88
CA PRO A 186 0.34 -11.65 -54.33
C PRO A 186 0.19 -10.26 -54.97
N VAL A 187 0.49 -10.24 -56.28
CA VAL A 187 0.55 -9.09 -57.19
C VAL A 187 -0.81 -8.41 -57.37
#